data_AF-A0A1Y3XRA7-F1
#
_entry.id   AF-A0A1Y3XRA7-F1
#
_cell.length_a   1.000
_cell.length_b   1.000
_cell.length_c   1.000
_cell.angle_alpha   90.00
_cell.angle_beta   90.00
_cell.angle_gamma   90.00
#
_symmetry.space_group_name_H-M   'P 1'
#
loop_
_entity.id
_entity.type
_entity.pdbx_description
1 polymer ?
#
loop_
_entity_poly.entity_id
_entity_poly.type
_entity_poly.pdbx_seq_one_letter_code
_entity_poly.pdbx_strand_id
1 'polypeptide(L)'
;MNKNRRIRIAFSCAVALLLGLACMALPSAFCTLQQARLLQTTHARPAEENALSGQGRENGLAKLLYDRQFLAGTTPEWDSTGWQPLEQTEEEQAQTIRAVVEQLQSEGLLSDTLAATAYALLEGEKADIRKNALQDAAGFMRYEWSKEADSLLLELGPGGEVVRFQWSGASGQARAAELLERYKRFLQVTEFSDWQDLSGEDGHLAAAYSPAAQLYVYALDRGGVALGAEHKTTEQVATATNEKEGAE
;
A
#
# COMPACT_ATOMS: atom_id res chain seq x y z
N MET A 1 -10.97 -7.61 77.84
CA MET A 1 -11.01 -6.56 76.78
C MET A 1 -12.45 -6.15 76.55
N ASN A 2 -12.79 -4.87 76.71
CA ASN A 2 -14.17 -4.39 76.81
C ASN A 2 -14.92 -4.46 75.46
N LYS A 3 -16.20 -4.90 75.45
CA LYS A 3 -17.01 -5.17 74.23
C LYS A 3 -17.05 -3.96 73.27
N ASN A 4 -17.11 -2.74 73.83
CA ASN A 4 -17.11 -1.49 73.07
C ASN A 4 -15.79 -1.20 72.33
N ARG A 5 -14.65 -1.70 72.83
CA ARG A 5 -13.34 -1.53 72.18
C ARG A 5 -13.18 -2.48 70.99
N ARG A 6 -13.76 -3.69 71.04
CA ARG A 6 -13.80 -4.63 69.91
C ARG A 6 -14.64 -4.11 68.74
N ILE A 7 -15.80 -3.51 69.04
CA ILE A 7 -16.70 -2.95 68.02
C ILE A 7 -16.03 -1.77 67.30
N ARG A 8 -15.35 -0.88 68.02
CA ARG A 8 -14.62 0.25 67.42
C ARG A 8 -13.48 -0.20 66.51
N ILE A 9 -12.70 -1.21 66.93
CA ILE A 9 -11.61 -1.74 66.10
C ILE A 9 -12.16 -2.44 64.85
N ALA A 10 -13.22 -3.25 64.98
CA ALA A 10 -13.86 -3.90 63.84
C ALA A 10 -14.42 -2.88 62.83
N PHE A 11 -15.02 -1.79 63.32
CA PHE A 11 -15.50 -0.70 62.48
C PHE A 11 -14.35 0.03 61.76
N SER A 12 -13.27 0.35 62.46
CA SER A 12 -12.09 0.97 61.85
C SER A 12 -11.43 0.08 60.79
N CYS A 13 -11.35 -1.23 61.02
CA CYS A 13 -10.85 -2.19 60.03
C CYS A 13 -11.77 -2.31 58.81
N ALA A 14 -13.09 -2.31 59.01
CA ALA A 14 -14.06 -2.34 57.90
C ALA A 14 -13.98 -1.07 57.04
N VAL A 15 -13.83 0.11 57.66
CA VAL A 15 -13.65 1.37 56.95
C VAL A 15 -12.33 1.39 56.18
N ALA A 16 -11.23 0.90 56.77
CA ALA A 16 -9.94 0.82 56.09
C ALA A 16 -9.97 -0.14 54.89
N LEU A 17 -10.67 -1.28 55.01
CA LEU A 17 -10.86 -2.23 53.91
C LEU A 17 -11.71 -1.63 52.78
N LEU A 18 -12.79 -0.91 53.11
CA LEU A 18 -13.61 -0.22 52.12
C LEU A 18 -12.84 0.90 51.41
N LEU A 19 -12.02 1.67 52.12
CA LEU A 19 -11.13 2.66 51.52
C LEU A 19 -10.09 2.01 50.61
N GLY A 20 -9.48 0.90 51.04
CA GLY A 20 -8.51 0.15 50.23
C GLY A 20 -9.13 -0.37 48.93
N LEU A 21 -10.32 -0.96 49.02
CA LEU A 21 -11.07 -1.43 47.84
C LEU A 21 -11.48 -0.28 46.91
N ALA A 22 -11.91 0.86 47.46
CA ALA A 22 -12.21 2.04 46.67
C ALA A 22 -10.97 2.58 45.94
N CYS A 23 -9.83 2.68 46.63
CA CYS A 23 -8.56 3.12 46.04
C CYS A 23 -8.04 2.18 44.94
N MET A 24 -8.34 0.88 45.01
CA MET A 24 -7.96 -0.08 43.96
C MET A 24 -8.96 -0.11 42.79
N ALA A 25 -10.24 0.18 43.03
CA ALA A 25 -11.26 0.18 41.97
C ALA A 25 -11.33 1.50 41.20
N LEU A 26 -10.93 2.62 41.81
CA LEU A 26 -10.98 3.96 41.22
C LEU A 26 -10.16 4.09 39.91
N PRO A 27 -8.91 3.59 39.81
CA PRO A 27 -8.16 3.65 38.55
C PRO A 27 -8.86 2.91 37.41
N SER A 28 -9.36 1.70 37.68
CA SER A 28 -10.06 0.89 36.68
C SER A 28 -11.37 1.54 36.23
N ALA A 29 -12.14 2.10 37.16
CA ALA A 29 -13.37 2.83 36.85
C ALA A 29 -13.11 4.13 36.08
N PHE A 30 -12.01 4.82 36.36
CA PHE A 30 -11.60 5.99 35.59
C PHE A 30 -11.18 5.62 34.17
N CYS A 31 -10.41 4.54 33.99
CA CYS A 31 -10.03 4.04 32.66
C CYS A 31 -11.25 3.65 31.83
N THR A 32 -12.23 2.93 32.40
CA THR A 32 -13.44 2.54 31.66
C THR A 32 -14.30 3.75 31.29
N LEU A 33 -14.38 4.77 32.15
CA LEU A 33 -15.06 6.04 31.85
C LEU A 33 -14.36 6.83 30.74
N GLN A 34 -13.03 6.91 30.75
CA GLN A 34 -12.27 7.57 29.68
C GLN A 34 -12.40 6.80 28.35
N GLN A 35 -12.33 5.48 28.38
CA GLN A 35 -12.52 4.63 27.21
C GLN A 35 -13.94 4.78 26.64
N ALA A 36 -14.97 4.80 27.49
CA ALA A 36 -16.33 5.05 27.05
C ALA A 36 -16.51 6.44 26.44
N ARG A 37 -15.87 7.48 27.00
CA ARG A 37 -15.87 8.83 26.42
C ARG A 37 -15.20 8.85 25.05
N LEU A 38 -14.01 8.28 24.93
CA LEU A 38 -13.27 8.20 23.67
C LEU A 38 -14.07 7.47 22.57
N LEU A 39 -14.82 6.43 22.92
CA LEU A 39 -15.65 5.68 21.97
C LEU A 39 -16.97 6.39 21.62
N GLN A 40 -17.49 7.25 22.51
CA GLN A 40 -18.74 7.98 22.28
C GLN A 40 -18.54 9.30 21.54
N THR A 41 -17.36 9.90 21.62
CA THR A 41 -17.06 11.14 20.91
C THR A 41 -16.53 10.82 19.52
N THR A 42 -17.32 11.14 18.49
CA THR A 42 -16.81 11.25 17.12
C THR A 42 -15.81 12.39 17.09
N HIS A 43 -14.53 12.07 17.24
CA HIS A 43 -13.47 13.05 17.08
C HIS A 43 -13.41 13.40 15.59
N ALA A 44 -13.83 14.62 15.23
CA ALA A 44 -13.51 15.17 13.93
C ALA A 44 -11.99 15.24 13.85
N ARG A 45 -11.39 14.37 13.04
CA ARG A 45 -9.97 14.47 12.70
C ARG A 45 -9.78 15.88 12.13
N PRO A 46 -8.84 16.69 12.65
CA PRO A 46 -8.53 17.96 12.00
C PRO A 46 -8.25 17.66 10.53
N ALA A 47 -8.81 18.47 9.63
CA ALA A 47 -8.57 18.32 8.20
C ALA A 47 -7.07 18.52 7.97
N GLU A 48 -6.31 17.43 7.96
CA GLU A 48 -4.94 17.45 7.49
C GLU A 48 -4.99 17.88 6.02
N GLU A 49 -4.11 18.78 5.63
CA GLU A 49 -4.05 19.37 4.28
C GLU A 49 -3.91 18.30 3.18
N ASN A 50 -3.40 17.12 3.55
CA ASN A 50 -3.25 15.93 2.71
C ASN A 50 -4.25 14.81 3.06
N ALA A 51 -5.32 15.08 3.81
CA ALA A 51 -6.32 14.06 4.12
C ALA A 51 -7.00 13.54 2.86
N LEU A 52 -7.11 12.22 2.74
CA LEU A 52 -7.81 11.58 1.63
C LEU A 52 -9.28 12.03 1.58
N SER A 53 -9.78 12.38 0.40
CA SER A 53 -11.16 12.84 0.24
C SER A 53 -12.18 11.74 0.60
N GLY A 54 -13.47 12.08 0.65
CA GLY A 54 -14.54 11.08 0.80
C GLY A 54 -14.47 10.00 -0.28
N GLN A 55 -14.32 10.42 -1.54
CA GLN A 55 -14.26 9.52 -2.70
C GLN A 55 -13.01 8.62 -2.66
N GLY A 56 -11.85 9.17 -2.29
CA GLY A 56 -10.63 8.37 -2.12
C GLY A 56 -10.74 7.36 -0.98
N ARG A 57 -11.45 7.68 0.11
CA ARG A 57 -11.67 6.75 1.22
C ARG A 57 -12.62 5.60 0.90
N GLU A 58 -13.54 5.80 -0.04
CA GLU A 58 -14.48 4.78 -0.50
C GLU A 58 -13.86 3.80 -1.50
N ASN A 59 -12.84 4.23 -2.26
CA ASN A 59 -12.10 3.35 -3.15
C ASN A 59 -11.01 2.56 -2.39
N GLY A 60 -11.09 1.22 -2.47
CA GLY A 60 -10.21 0.33 -1.71
C GLY A 60 -8.72 0.53 -2.02
N LEU A 61 -8.35 0.71 -3.29
CA LEU A 61 -6.96 0.88 -3.70
C LEU A 61 -6.40 2.25 -3.27
N ALA A 62 -7.15 3.34 -3.49
CA ALA A 62 -6.72 4.67 -3.10
C ALA A 62 -6.50 4.76 -1.59
N LYS A 63 -7.43 4.20 -0.79
CA LYS A 63 -7.27 4.10 0.66
C LYS A 63 -6.08 3.24 1.06
N LEU A 64 -5.88 2.09 0.42
CA LEU A 64 -4.78 1.19 0.72
C LEU A 64 -3.42 1.88 0.50
N LEU A 65 -3.25 2.58 -0.63
CA LEU A 65 -2.00 3.30 -0.94
C LEU A 65 -1.78 4.52 -0.03
N TYR A 66 -2.86 5.23 0.32
CA TYR A 66 -2.82 6.31 1.31
C TYR A 66 -2.39 5.79 2.69
N ASP A 67 -3.03 4.73 3.17
CA ASP A 67 -2.72 4.12 4.47
C ASP A 67 -1.28 3.60 4.49
N ARG A 68 -0.78 3.01 3.40
CA ARG A 68 0.62 2.57 3.30
C ARG A 68 1.59 3.73 3.51
N GLN A 69 1.41 4.86 2.82
CA GLN A 69 2.28 6.03 2.98
C GLN A 69 2.16 6.66 4.38
N PHE A 70 0.95 6.67 4.95
CA PHE A 70 0.72 7.20 6.29
C PHE A 70 1.31 6.29 7.40
N LEU A 71 1.23 4.97 7.23
CA LEU A 71 1.75 3.97 8.18
C LEU A 71 3.27 3.79 8.07
N ALA A 72 3.84 3.90 6.86
CA ALA A 72 5.28 3.77 6.65
C ALA A 72 6.08 4.95 7.20
N GLY A 73 5.45 6.11 7.44
CA GLY A 73 6.10 7.30 8.00
C GLY A 73 7.17 7.93 7.09
N THR A 74 7.38 7.34 5.91
CA THR A 74 8.24 7.84 4.86
C THR A 74 7.45 7.87 3.56
N THR A 75 7.72 8.87 2.74
CA THR A 75 7.48 8.76 1.30
C THR A 75 8.08 7.44 0.85
N PRO A 76 7.41 6.63 0.02
CA PRO A 76 8.04 5.48 -0.61
C PRO A 76 9.09 6.01 -1.60
N GLU A 77 10.20 6.51 -1.07
CA GLU A 77 11.45 6.52 -1.77
C GLU A 77 11.84 5.06 -1.91
N TRP A 78 12.00 4.69 -3.16
CA TRP A 78 12.43 3.45 -3.80
C TRP A 78 13.51 2.61 -3.13
N ASP A 79 14.01 3.00 -1.96
CA ASP A 79 14.84 2.13 -1.16
C ASP A 79 14.02 0.99 -0.54
N SER A 80 14.64 -0.17 -0.41
CA SER A 80 14.07 -1.31 0.30
C SER A 80 14.25 -1.15 1.82
N THR A 81 14.38 0.08 2.33
CA THR A 81 14.64 0.32 3.74
C THR A 81 13.40 -0.08 4.55
N GLY A 82 13.60 -0.94 5.53
CA GLY A 82 12.52 -1.47 6.36
C GLY A 82 11.80 -2.69 5.79
N TRP A 83 12.05 -3.06 4.54
CA TRP A 83 11.52 -4.30 3.97
C TRP A 83 12.20 -5.52 4.60
N GLN A 84 11.42 -6.57 4.84
CA GLN A 84 11.89 -7.84 5.40
C GLN A 84 11.81 -8.94 4.33
N PRO A 85 12.70 -9.94 4.34
CA PRO A 85 12.55 -11.11 3.47
C PRO A 85 11.19 -11.78 3.66
N LEU A 86 10.57 -12.18 2.54
CA LEU A 86 9.29 -12.87 2.54
C LEU A 86 9.45 -14.30 3.07
N GLU A 87 8.63 -14.71 4.04
CA GLU A 87 8.57 -16.10 4.51
C GLU A 87 7.73 -16.97 3.55
N GLN A 88 8.21 -17.14 2.32
CA GLN A 88 7.63 -18.02 1.30
C GLN A 88 8.71 -18.86 0.64
N THR A 89 8.35 -20.08 0.27
CA THR A 89 9.19 -20.94 -0.59
C THR A 89 9.33 -20.33 -1.98
N GLU A 90 10.43 -20.61 -2.69
CA GLU A 90 10.58 -20.14 -4.07
C GLU A 90 9.46 -20.64 -4.98
N GLU A 91 8.94 -21.84 -4.72
CA GLU A 91 7.83 -22.43 -5.46
C GLU A 91 6.52 -21.64 -5.26
N GLU A 92 6.23 -21.18 -4.04
CA GLU A 92 5.08 -20.30 -3.75
C GLU A 92 5.23 -18.92 -4.40
N GLN A 93 6.44 -18.35 -4.36
CA GLN A 93 6.75 -17.08 -5.02
C GLN A 93 6.54 -17.20 -6.54
N ALA A 94 7.06 -18.27 -7.16
CA ALA A 94 6.90 -18.54 -8.59
C ALA A 94 5.43 -18.70 -8.99
N GLN A 95 4.64 -19.42 -8.19
CA GLN A 95 3.21 -19.60 -8.42
C GLN A 95 2.44 -18.28 -8.32
N THR A 96 2.78 -17.44 -7.33
CA THR A 96 2.18 -16.11 -7.17
C THR A 96 2.47 -15.23 -8.38
N ILE A 97 3.73 -15.17 -8.81
CA ILE A 97 4.11 -14.38 -9.99
C ILE A 97 3.43 -14.93 -11.25
N ARG A 98 3.40 -16.25 -11.42
CA ARG A 98 2.75 -16.90 -12.58
C ARG A 98 1.27 -16.53 -12.67
N ALA A 99 0.54 -16.62 -11.57
CA ALA A 99 -0.88 -16.28 -11.51
C ALA A 99 -1.12 -14.80 -11.88
N VAL A 100 -0.25 -13.90 -11.42
CA VAL A 100 -0.34 -12.48 -11.76
C VAL A 100 -0.04 -12.23 -13.24
N VAL A 101 1.00 -12.86 -13.80
CA VAL A 101 1.31 -12.76 -15.24
C VAL A 101 0.14 -13.29 -16.08
N GLU A 102 -0.46 -14.42 -15.71
CA GLU A 102 -1.66 -14.95 -16.37
C GLU A 102 -2.82 -13.96 -16.32
N GLN A 103 -3.07 -13.34 -15.16
CA GLN A 103 -4.13 -12.35 -14.99
C GLN A 103 -3.89 -11.12 -15.86
N LEU A 104 -2.68 -10.53 -15.81
CA LEU A 104 -2.32 -9.37 -16.63
C LEU A 104 -2.39 -9.68 -18.13
N GLN A 105 -2.01 -10.89 -18.55
CA GLN A 105 -2.16 -11.34 -19.94
C GLN A 105 -3.63 -11.42 -20.35
N SER A 106 -4.49 -12.03 -19.52
CA SER A 106 -5.93 -12.17 -19.81
C SER A 106 -6.66 -10.84 -19.97
N GLU A 107 -6.17 -9.80 -19.27
CA GLU A 107 -6.71 -8.43 -19.32
C GLU A 107 -6.09 -7.61 -20.46
N GLY A 108 -5.14 -8.21 -21.19
CA GLY A 108 -4.38 -7.60 -22.28
C GLY A 108 -3.48 -6.45 -21.81
N LEU A 109 -3.01 -6.51 -20.56
CA LEU A 109 -1.96 -5.65 -20.02
C LEU A 109 -0.56 -6.15 -20.37
N LEU A 110 -0.43 -7.44 -20.66
CA LEU A 110 0.76 -8.06 -21.22
C LEU A 110 0.44 -8.71 -22.57
N SER A 111 1.40 -8.63 -23.50
CA SER A 111 1.34 -9.39 -24.74
C SER A 111 1.73 -10.85 -24.51
N ASP A 112 1.31 -11.74 -25.40
CA ASP A 112 1.68 -13.16 -25.34
C ASP A 112 3.20 -13.37 -25.33
N THR A 113 3.94 -12.52 -26.06
CA THR A 113 5.40 -12.56 -26.08
C THR A 113 6.00 -12.20 -24.72
N LEU A 114 5.49 -11.14 -24.07
CA LEU A 114 5.96 -10.72 -22.74
C LEU A 114 5.58 -11.73 -21.65
N ALA A 115 4.38 -12.30 -21.72
CA ALA A 115 3.96 -13.36 -20.81
C ALA A 115 4.88 -14.58 -20.96
N ALA A 116 5.19 -15.00 -22.20
CA ALA A 116 6.09 -16.11 -22.47
C ALA A 116 7.52 -15.87 -21.93
N THR A 117 8.07 -14.66 -22.07
CA THR A 117 9.39 -14.33 -21.51
C THR A 117 9.37 -14.31 -19.99
N ALA A 118 8.29 -13.81 -19.38
CA ALA A 118 8.12 -13.88 -17.93
C ALA A 118 8.03 -15.33 -17.44
N TYR A 119 7.28 -16.21 -18.11
CA TYR A 119 7.25 -17.64 -17.76
C TYR A 119 8.61 -18.33 -17.93
N ALA A 120 9.36 -18.00 -18.99
CA ALA A 120 10.71 -18.52 -19.18
C ALA A 120 11.66 -18.08 -18.06
N LEU A 121 11.53 -16.85 -17.56
CA LEU A 121 12.26 -16.39 -16.37
C LEU A 121 11.84 -17.18 -15.12
N LEU A 122 10.56 -17.52 -14.98
CA LEU A 122 10.07 -18.32 -13.86
C LEU A 122 10.57 -19.77 -13.88
N GLU A 123 10.77 -20.35 -15.07
CA GLU A 123 11.16 -21.74 -15.29
C GLU A 123 12.67 -21.94 -15.44
N GLY A 124 13.44 -20.85 -15.55
CA GLY A 124 14.89 -20.91 -15.74
C GLY A 124 15.64 -21.55 -14.57
N GLU A 125 16.83 -22.07 -14.86
CA GLU A 125 17.67 -22.72 -13.86
C GLU A 125 18.03 -21.77 -12.71
N LYS A 126 17.91 -22.26 -11.46
CA LYS A 126 18.09 -21.46 -10.23
C LYS A 126 19.45 -20.78 -10.14
N ALA A 127 20.50 -21.29 -10.78
CA ALA A 127 21.86 -20.79 -10.66
C ALA A 127 22.09 -19.42 -11.35
N ASP A 128 21.28 -19.06 -12.35
CA ASP A 128 21.50 -17.87 -13.17
C ASP A 128 20.55 -16.71 -12.86
N ILE A 129 19.55 -16.94 -11.99
CA ILE A 129 18.49 -15.98 -11.70
C ILE A 129 18.72 -15.37 -10.32
N ARG A 130 18.83 -14.04 -10.26
CA ARG A 130 18.76 -13.31 -9.00
C ARG A 130 17.31 -13.16 -8.60
N LYS A 131 16.96 -13.71 -7.43
CA LYS A 131 15.59 -13.68 -6.88
C LYS A 131 15.62 -12.95 -5.55
N ASN A 132 14.71 -12.01 -5.39
CA ASN A 132 14.46 -11.33 -4.14
C ASN A 132 12.95 -11.28 -3.90
N ALA A 133 12.52 -11.56 -2.67
CA ALA A 133 11.13 -11.50 -2.25
C ALA A 133 11.08 -10.81 -0.90
N LEU A 134 10.32 -9.73 -0.81
CA LEU A 134 10.31 -8.82 0.32
C LEU A 134 8.87 -8.49 0.75
N GLN A 135 8.68 -8.19 2.03
CA GLN A 135 7.47 -7.61 2.59
C GLN A 135 7.76 -6.28 3.29
N ASP A 136 6.88 -5.29 3.13
CA ASP A 136 6.91 -4.09 3.96
C ASP A 136 6.02 -4.20 5.21
N ALA A 137 6.10 -3.20 6.08
CA ALA A 137 5.32 -3.15 7.32
C ALA A 137 3.80 -3.03 7.11
N ALA A 138 3.35 -2.59 5.93
CA ALA A 138 1.95 -2.51 5.54
C ALA A 138 1.44 -3.80 4.89
N GLY A 139 2.30 -4.82 4.76
CA GLY A 139 1.96 -6.13 4.21
C GLY A 139 2.07 -6.24 2.69
N PHE A 140 2.60 -5.22 2.01
CA PHE A 140 2.86 -5.29 0.57
C PHE A 140 3.99 -6.26 0.29
N MET A 141 3.85 -7.03 -0.78
CA MET A 141 4.84 -8.01 -1.22
C MET A 141 5.53 -7.50 -2.47
N ARG A 142 6.86 -7.60 -2.53
CA ARG A 142 7.65 -7.29 -3.72
C ARG A 142 8.46 -8.50 -4.15
N TYR A 143 8.41 -8.81 -5.44
CA TYR A 143 9.20 -9.86 -6.07
C TYR A 143 10.09 -9.22 -7.13
N GLU A 144 11.39 -9.46 -7.07
CA GLU A 144 12.37 -8.97 -8.03
C GLU A 144 13.17 -10.15 -8.58
N TRP A 145 12.96 -10.45 -9.85
CA TRP A 145 13.60 -11.59 -10.53
C TRP A 145 14.36 -11.05 -11.72
N SER A 146 15.63 -11.38 -11.86
CA SER A 146 16.44 -10.91 -12.97
C SER A 146 17.42 -11.95 -13.50
N LYS A 147 17.56 -11.97 -14.81
CA LYS A 147 18.54 -12.78 -15.55
C LYS A 147 19.05 -11.95 -16.74
N GLU A 148 20.35 -11.64 -16.73
CA GLU A 148 21.01 -10.85 -17.79
C GLU A 148 20.29 -9.51 -18.08
N ALA A 149 19.67 -9.37 -19.25
CA ALA A 149 18.94 -8.18 -19.68
C ALA A 149 17.46 -8.19 -19.26
N ASP A 150 16.93 -9.35 -18.84
CA ASP A 150 15.54 -9.50 -18.47
C ASP A 150 15.37 -9.30 -16.96
N SER A 151 14.46 -8.41 -16.58
CA SER A 151 14.13 -8.17 -15.18
C SER A 151 12.64 -7.99 -14.98
N LEU A 152 12.09 -8.70 -13.99
CA LEU A 152 10.75 -8.54 -13.47
C LEU A 152 10.82 -7.87 -12.10
N LEU A 153 10.02 -6.82 -11.91
CA LEU A 153 9.61 -6.33 -10.60
C LEU A 153 8.09 -6.39 -10.52
N LEU A 154 7.60 -7.08 -9.50
CA LEU A 154 6.18 -7.19 -9.20
C LEU A 154 5.95 -6.71 -7.77
N GLU A 155 4.98 -5.82 -7.57
CA GLU A 155 4.53 -5.41 -6.24
C GLU A 155 3.03 -5.63 -6.10
N LEU A 156 2.67 -6.28 -4.99
CA LEU A 156 1.30 -6.63 -4.65
C LEU A 156 0.88 -5.95 -3.35
N GLY A 157 -0.35 -5.45 -3.33
CA GLY A 157 -1.03 -5.11 -2.09
C GLY A 157 -1.30 -6.35 -1.23
N PRO A 158 -1.64 -6.18 0.06
CA PRO A 158 -1.94 -7.28 0.97
C PRO A 158 -3.16 -8.10 0.54
N GLY A 159 -4.04 -7.56 -0.32
CA GLY A 159 -5.16 -8.27 -0.94
C GLY A 159 -4.83 -8.93 -2.29
N GLY A 160 -3.59 -8.79 -2.78
CA GLY A 160 -3.17 -9.27 -4.10
C GLY A 160 -3.33 -8.25 -5.23
N GLU A 161 -3.60 -6.98 -4.91
CA GLU A 161 -3.72 -5.91 -5.89
C GLU A 161 -2.39 -5.69 -6.62
N VAL A 162 -2.35 -5.77 -7.95
CA VAL A 162 -1.12 -5.52 -8.72
C VAL A 162 -0.84 -4.02 -8.81
N VAL A 163 -0.32 -3.47 -7.71
CA VAL A 163 -0.01 -2.03 -7.60
C VAL A 163 1.18 -1.64 -8.45
N ARG A 164 2.03 -2.60 -8.81
CA ARG A 164 3.13 -2.35 -9.73
C ARG A 164 3.57 -3.60 -10.47
N PHE A 165 3.84 -3.44 -11.76
CA PHE A 165 4.49 -4.42 -12.59
C PHE A 165 5.53 -3.73 -13.46
N GLN A 166 6.74 -4.24 -13.53
CA GLN A 166 7.76 -3.76 -14.44
C GLN A 166 8.50 -4.94 -15.07
N TRP A 167 8.64 -4.88 -16.38
CA TRP A 167 9.44 -5.78 -17.18
C TRP A 167 10.44 -4.97 -17.98
N SER A 168 11.73 -5.24 -17.79
CA SER A 168 12.80 -4.72 -18.66
C SER A 168 13.18 -5.84 -19.63
N GLY A 169 13.05 -5.59 -20.93
CA GLY A 169 13.25 -6.58 -21.99
C GLY A 169 12.58 -6.10 -23.28
N ALA A 170 12.90 -6.69 -24.43
CA ALA A 170 12.35 -6.24 -25.72
C ALA A 170 10.82 -6.44 -25.77
N SER A 171 10.04 -5.38 -25.50
CA SER A 171 8.59 -5.37 -25.68
C SER A 171 8.20 -4.93 -27.09
N GLY A 172 7.28 -5.68 -27.72
CA GLY A 172 6.55 -5.25 -28.90
C GLY A 172 5.36 -4.36 -28.52
N GLN A 173 5.26 -3.23 -29.20
CA GLN A 173 4.49 -2.02 -28.88
C GLN A 173 3.03 -2.25 -28.43
N ALA A 174 2.74 -1.83 -27.20
CA ALA A 174 1.39 -1.46 -26.78
C ALA A 174 1.38 0.04 -26.50
N ARG A 175 0.47 0.78 -27.15
CA ARG A 175 0.39 2.23 -26.94
C ARG A 175 0.14 2.50 -25.45
N ALA A 176 1.02 3.26 -24.81
CA ALA A 176 0.97 3.50 -23.37
C ALA A 176 -0.41 4.01 -22.90
N ALA A 177 -1.07 4.85 -23.71
CA ALA A 177 -2.42 5.33 -23.43
C ALA A 177 -3.47 4.20 -23.36
N GLU A 178 -3.40 3.22 -24.25
CA GLU A 178 -4.31 2.07 -24.24
C GLU A 178 -4.02 1.16 -23.03
N LEU A 179 -2.74 1.00 -22.67
CA LEU A 179 -2.34 0.27 -21.46
C LEU A 179 -2.85 0.96 -20.19
N LEU A 180 -2.73 2.29 -20.09
CA LEU A 180 -3.19 3.05 -18.94
C LEU A 180 -4.70 2.86 -18.70
N GLU A 181 -5.52 2.95 -19.75
CA GLU A 181 -6.96 2.80 -19.61
C GLU A 181 -7.38 1.36 -19.28
N ARG A 182 -6.66 0.35 -19.80
CA ARG A 182 -6.83 -1.03 -19.36
C ARG A 182 -6.44 -1.20 -17.89
N TYR A 183 -5.33 -0.59 -17.48
CA TYR A 183 -4.79 -0.74 -16.13
C TYR A 183 -5.69 -0.06 -15.09
N LYS A 184 -6.24 1.11 -15.40
CA LYS A 184 -7.26 1.77 -14.57
C LYS A 184 -8.50 0.90 -14.40
N ARG A 185 -8.95 0.21 -15.46
CA ARG A 185 -10.09 -0.73 -15.38
C ARG A 185 -9.75 -1.96 -14.54
N PHE A 186 -8.56 -2.52 -14.75
CA PHE A 186 -8.03 -3.65 -13.98
C PHE A 186 -7.97 -3.35 -12.48
N LEU A 187 -7.49 -2.16 -12.12
CA LEU A 187 -7.44 -1.67 -10.75
C LEU A 187 -8.80 -1.21 -10.20
N GLN A 188 -9.85 -1.18 -11.02
CA GLN A 188 -11.19 -0.69 -10.66
C GLN A 188 -11.18 0.75 -10.13
N VAL A 189 -10.45 1.64 -10.81
CA VAL A 189 -10.33 3.08 -10.45
C VAL A 189 -10.90 4.01 -11.51
N THR A 190 -11.72 3.51 -12.44
CA THR A 190 -12.28 4.32 -13.54
C THR A 190 -13.38 5.30 -13.11
N GLU A 191 -13.88 5.18 -11.89
CA GLU A 191 -15.01 5.96 -11.34
C GLU A 191 -14.68 7.40 -10.96
N PHE A 192 -13.41 7.76 -10.85
CA PHE A 192 -13.00 9.14 -10.58
C PHE A 192 -13.27 10.03 -11.80
N SER A 193 -13.92 11.17 -11.61
CA SER A 193 -14.28 12.09 -12.70
C SER A 193 -13.27 13.23 -12.90
N ASP A 194 -12.28 13.33 -12.01
CA ASP A 194 -11.33 14.44 -11.91
C ASP A 194 -9.93 14.06 -12.41
N TRP A 195 -9.84 13.02 -13.26
CA TRP A 195 -8.59 12.59 -13.87
C TRP A 195 -7.93 13.72 -14.67
N GLN A 196 -6.70 14.04 -14.31
CA GLN A 196 -5.78 14.91 -15.03
C GLN A 196 -4.85 14.03 -15.88
N ASP A 197 -4.72 14.35 -17.16
CA ASP A 197 -3.77 13.68 -18.05
C ASP A 197 -2.36 14.26 -17.82
N LEU A 198 -1.41 13.38 -17.55
CA LEU A 198 0.01 13.69 -17.30
C LEU A 198 0.91 12.88 -18.26
N SER A 199 0.35 12.42 -19.39
CA SER A 199 1.05 11.64 -20.40
C SER A 199 2.20 12.43 -21.04
N GLY A 200 3.27 11.71 -21.40
CA GLY A 200 4.41 12.29 -22.12
C GLY A 200 4.10 12.50 -23.60
N GLU A 201 4.72 13.52 -24.20
CA GLU A 201 4.53 13.84 -25.63
C GLU A 201 5.08 12.76 -26.57
N ASP A 202 6.05 11.97 -26.11
CA ASP A 202 6.68 10.90 -26.89
C ASP A 202 5.77 9.67 -27.09
N GLY A 203 4.60 9.64 -26.43
CA GLY A 203 3.62 8.56 -26.53
C GLY A 203 4.04 7.26 -25.85
N HIS A 204 5.22 7.22 -25.24
CA HIS A 204 5.75 6.05 -24.52
C HIS A 204 5.33 6.03 -23.05
N LEU A 205 5.02 7.18 -22.47
CA LEU A 205 4.46 7.32 -21.13
C LEU A 205 3.02 7.82 -21.22
N ALA A 206 2.09 7.08 -20.62
CA ALA A 206 0.76 7.60 -20.31
C ALA A 206 0.56 7.60 -18.79
N ALA A 207 0.09 8.71 -18.26
CA ALA A 207 -0.15 8.84 -16.82
C ALA A 207 -1.41 9.65 -16.56
N ALA A 208 -2.10 9.33 -15.47
CA ALA A 208 -3.26 10.07 -15.01
C ALA A 208 -3.21 10.28 -13.49
N TYR A 209 -3.69 11.43 -13.04
CA TYR A 209 -3.77 11.78 -11.63
C TYR A 209 -5.19 12.18 -11.24
N SER A 210 -5.72 11.64 -10.14
CA SER A 210 -6.96 12.10 -9.52
C SER A 210 -6.63 12.80 -8.20
N PRO A 211 -6.80 14.14 -8.12
CA PRO A 211 -6.64 14.88 -6.88
C PRO A 211 -7.57 14.41 -5.75
N ALA A 212 -8.82 14.05 -6.07
CA ALA A 212 -9.78 13.56 -5.08
C ALA A 212 -9.32 12.24 -4.48
N ALA A 213 -8.79 11.33 -5.31
CA ALA A 213 -8.26 10.06 -4.83
C ALA A 213 -6.81 10.16 -4.32
N GLN A 214 -6.14 11.30 -4.54
CA GLN A 214 -4.69 11.44 -4.41
C GLN A 214 -3.95 10.24 -5.04
N LEU A 215 -4.40 9.83 -6.22
CA LEU A 215 -3.99 8.60 -6.90
C LEU A 215 -3.34 8.94 -8.24
N TYR A 216 -2.10 8.50 -8.42
CA TYR A 216 -1.34 8.59 -9.64
C TYR A 216 -1.23 7.19 -10.27
N VAL A 217 -1.64 7.05 -11.53
CA VAL A 217 -1.58 5.79 -12.28
C VAL A 217 -0.80 6.02 -13.57
N TYR A 218 0.11 5.11 -13.91
CA TYR A 218 0.91 5.22 -15.12
C TYR A 218 1.09 3.90 -15.86
N ALA A 219 1.34 4.03 -17.15
CA ALA A 219 1.81 2.98 -18.03
C ALA A 219 2.98 3.52 -18.88
N LEU A 220 4.05 2.75 -18.98
CA LEU A 220 5.24 3.05 -19.78
C LEU A 220 5.51 1.88 -20.73
N ASP A 221 5.76 2.17 -22.01
CA ASP A 221 6.21 1.21 -23.01
C ASP A 221 7.47 1.74 -23.72
N ARG A 222 8.63 1.65 -23.04
CA ARG A 222 9.93 2.09 -23.57
C ARG A 222 11.05 1.14 -23.17
N GLY A 223 11.38 0.20 -24.06
CA GLY A 223 12.41 -0.82 -23.80
C GLY A 223 11.98 -1.86 -22.75
N GLY A 224 10.65 -2.02 -22.60
CA GLY A 224 10.01 -2.79 -21.55
C GLY A 224 8.62 -2.21 -21.25
N VAL A 225 7.87 -2.88 -20.37
CA VAL A 225 6.55 -2.44 -19.92
C VAL A 225 6.61 -2.14 -18.43
N ALA A 226 6.11 -0.96 -18.02
CA ALA A 226 5.89 -0.66 -16.60
C ALA A 226 4.46 -0.17 -16.38
N LEU A 227 3.81 -0.69 -15.36
CA LEU A 227 2.50 -0.31 -14.86
C LEU A 227 2.65 0.02 -13.38
N GLY A 228 2.04 1.09 -12.91
CA GLY A 228 2.08 1.40 -11.48
C GLY A 228 0.98 2.33 -11.02
N ALA A 229 0.59 2.15 -9.76
CA ALA A 229 -0.33 3.02 -9.05
C ALA A 229 0.31 3.46 -7.72
N GLU A 230 0.30 4.76 -7.48
CA GLU A 230 0.96 5.38 -6.34
C GLU A 230 0.02 6.39 -5.68
N HIS A 231 0.10 6.50 -4.35
CA HIS A 231 -0.43 7.67 -3.68
C HIS A 231 0.48 8.88 -3.96
N LYS A 232 -0.11 10.00 -4.37
CA LYS A 232 0.60 11.28 -4.51
C LYS A 232 -0.29 12.45 -4.07
N THR A 233 0.27 13.34 -3.27
CA THR A 233 -0.37 14.63 -2.98
C THR A 233 -0.28 15.56 -4.20
N THR A 234 -1.17 16.54 -4.27
CA THR A 234 -1.17 17.53 -5.38
C THR A 234 0.17 18.27 -5.47
N GLU A 235 0.80 18.55 -4.32
CA GLU A 235 2.11 19.20 -4.25
C GLU A 235 3.23 18.33 -4.83
N GLN A 236 3.20 17.01 -4.55
CA GLN A 236 4.18 16.06 -5.11
C GLN A 236 4.06 15.96 -6.63
N VAL A 237 2.83 15.97 -7.15
CA VAL A 237 2.58 15.97 -8.60
C VAL A 237 3.07 17.29 -9.23
N ALA A 238 2.74 18.44 -8.65
CA ALA A 238 3.17 19.73 -9.16
C ALA A 238 4.71 19.87 -9.20
N THR A 239 5.39 19.38 -8.16
CA THR A 239 6.87 19.39 -8.09
C THR A 239 7.47 18.53 -9.22
N ALA A 240 6.98 17.31 -9.42
CA ALA A 240 7.48 16.42 -10.45
C ALA A 240 7.26 16.95 -11.89
N THR A 241 6.18 17.70 -12.12
CA THR A 241 5.90 18.32 -13.42
C THR A 241 6.80 19.53 -13.67
N ASN A 242 7.01 20.38 -12.67
CA ASN A 242 7.88 21.56 -12.80
C ASN A 242 9.36 21.20 -13.00
N GLU A 243 9.84 20.10 -12.41
CA GLU A 243 11.20 19.61 -12.63
C GLU A 243 11.44 19.15 -14.08
N LYS A 244 10.39 18.68 -14.78
CA LYS A 244 10.48 18.36 -16.21
C LYS A 244 10.60 19.60 -17.09
N GLU A 245 9.90 20.69 -16.75
CA GLU A 245 9.95 21.95 -17.51
C GLU A 245 11.26 22.74 -17.28
N GLY A 246 11.90 22.57 -16.12
CA GLY A 246 13.17 23.24 -15.80
C GLY A 246 14.44 22.56 -16.36
N ALA A 247 14.29 21.41 -17.02
CA ALA A 247 15.39 20.61 -17.56
C ALA A 247 15.55 20.68 -19.09
N GLU A 248 14.73 21.50 -19.77
CA GLU A 248 14.90 21.90 -21.19
C GLU A 248 15.81 23.13 -21.34
#